data_AF-A0A1P9X2E3-F1
#
_entry.id   AF-A0A1P9X2E3-F1
#
_cell.length_a   1.000
_cell.length_b   1.000
_cell.length_c   1.000
_cell.angle_alpha   90.00
_cell.angle_beta   90.00
_cell.angle_gamma   90.00
#
_symmetry.space_group_name_H-M   'P 1'
#
loop_
_entity.id
_entity.type
_entity.pdbx_description
1 polymer ?
#
loop_
_entity_poly.entity_id
_entity_poly.type
_entity_poly.pdbx_seq_one_letter_code
_entity_poly.pdbx_strand_id
1 'polypeptide(L)'
;MVFERDDDFCEKFQARGKKLVDTKFAYVAREGLFKHQHDVFFIGRDIDSHQDAQFTLRRDHFAKECIDNLLLMLPVQCVEHWLWLLKYRQGNPKSTKNVSFHMHPNKKAKLEVYGQEDPPNEISNPIVDDLSKQFDITWLESRSESFRHFHKQVLAFLAAYSSVESELLGE
;
A
#
# COMPACT_ATOMS: atom_id res chain seq x y z
N MET A 1 -9.35 -15.79 12.63
CA MET A 1 -9.98 -15.46 11.33
C MET A 1 -9.04 -15.93 10.25
N VAL A 2 -9.47 -16.80 9.35
CA VAL A 2 -8.65 -17.31 8.24
C VAL A 2 -9.15 -16.63 6.97
N PHE A 3 -8.24 -16.03 6.21
CA PHE A 3 -8.55 -15.49 4.89
C PHE A 3 -8.37 -16.60 3.86
N GLU A 4 -9.43 -16.91 3.12
CA GLU A 4 -9.42 -17.91 2.06
C GLU A 4 -9.46 -17.22 0.70
N ARG A 5 -8.66 -17.72 -0.24
CA ARG A 5 -8.64 -17.22 -1.61
C ARG A 5 -9.62 -18.03 -2.46
N ASP A 6 -10.55 -17.35 -3.14
CA ASP A 6 -11.42 -17.96 -4.15
C ASP A 6 -10.72 -17.94 -5.52
N ASP A 7 -10.06 -19.05 -5.86
CA ASP A 7 -9.32 -19.18 -7.11
C ASP A 7 -10.23 -19.09 -8.34
N ASP A 8 -11.43 -19.67 -8.30
CA ASP A 8 -12.39 -19.61 -9.42
C ASP A 8 -12.80 -18.17 -9.72
N PHE A 9 -13.05 -17.36 -8.69
CA PHE A 9 -13.37 -15.94 -8.83
C PHE A 9 -12.17 -15.17 -9.39
N CYS A 10 -10.97 -15.41 -8.87
CA CYS A 10 -9.73 -14.79 -9.35
C CYS A 10 -9.43 -15.12 -10.82
N GLU A 11 -9.66 -16.36 -11.25
CA GLU A 11 -9.47 -16.80 -12.64
C GLU A 11 -10.50 -16.17 -13.58
N LYS A 12 -11.77 -16.12 -13.17
CA LYS A 12 -12.85 -15.50 -13.95
C LYS A 12 -12.61 -14.00 -14.16
N PHE A 13 -12.13 -13.30 -13.14
CA PHE A 13 -12.04 -11.83 -13.12
C PHE A 13 -10.60 -11.33 -13.19
N GLN A 14 -9.85 -11.75 -14.21
CA GLN A 14 -8.53 -11.19 -14.48
C GLN A 14 -8.62 -9.89 -15.31
N ALA A 15 -7.77 -8.93 -14.95
CA ALA A 15 -7.58 -7.70 -15.69
C ALA A 15 -6.08 -7.35 -15.76
N ARG A 16 -5.57 -7.18 -16.98
CA ARG A 16 -4.21 -6.69 -17.21
C ARG A 16 -4.27 -5.20 -17.53
N GLY A 17 -3.64 -4.40 -16.67
CA GLY A 17 -3.50 -2.96 -16.85
C GLY A 17 -4.60 -2.13 -16.20
N LYS A 18 -4.22 -0.90 -15.79
CA LYS A 18 -5.02 0.01 -14.97
C LYS A 18 -6.40 0.30 -15.58
N LYS A 19 -6.44 0.62 -16.88
CA LYS A 19 -7.69 0.94 -17.58
C LYS A 19 -8.71 -0.20 -17.53
N LEU A 20 -8.26 -1.45 -17.69
CA LEU A 20 -9.15 -2.60 -17.68
C LEU A 20 -9.66 -2.91 -16.28
N VAL A 21 -8.79 -2.78 -15.27
CA VAL A 21 -9.19 -2.89 -13.85
C VAL A 21 -10.29 -1.88 -13.54
N ASP A 22 -10.06 -0.60 -13.89
CA ASP A 22 -11.01 0.47 -13.61
C ASP A 22 -12.35 0.25 -14.35
N THR A 23 -12.29 -0.19 -15.62
CA THR A 23 -13.50 -0.47 -16.43
C THR A 23 -14.31 -1.64 -15.90
N LYS A 24 -13.65 -2.69 -15.39
CA LYS A 24 -14.32 -3.89 -14.87
C LYS A 24 -14.78 -3.74 -13.43
N PHE A 25 -14.28 -2.75 -12.70
CA PHE A 25 -14.49 -2.58 -11.26
C PHE A 25 -15.94 -2.80 -10.84
N ALA A 26 -16.88 -2.04 -11.43
CA ALA A 26 -18.27 -2.06 -10.99
C ALA A 26 -18.93 -3.44 -11.19
N TYR A 27 -18.63 -4.08 -12.33
CA TYR A 27 -19.15 -5.40 -12.64
C TYR A 27 -18.59 -6.45 -11.69
N VAL A 28 -17.26 -6.48 -11.49
CA VAL A 28 -16.61 -7.45 -10.60
C VAL A 28 -17.03 -7.25 -9.15
N ALA A 29 -17.19 -6.00 -8.70
CA ALA A 29 -17.67 -5.69 -7.35
C ALA A 29 -19.08 -6.25 -7.09
N ARG A 30 -20.02 -6.05 -8.05
CA ARG A 30 -21.39 -6.57 -7.94
C ARG A 30 -21.42 -8.10 -7.97
N GLU A 31 -20.63 -8.73 -8.83
CA GLU A 31 -20.52 -10.19 -8.88
C GLU A 31 -19.94 -10.76 -7.59
N GLY A 32 -18.93 -10.10 -7.01
CA GLY A 32 -18.32 -10.49 -5.73
C GLY A 32 -19.32 -10.39 -4.58
N LEU A 33 -20.00 -9.26 -4.46
CA LEU A 33 -21.08 -9.06 -3.48
C LEU A 33 -22.17 -10.13 -3.61
N PHE A 34 -22.63 -10.41 -4.83
CA PHE A 34 -23.68 -11.40 -5.06
C PHE A 34 -23.22 -12.83 -4.74
N LYS A 35 -22.01 -13.21 -5.18
CA LYS A 35 -21.47 -14.57 -5.00
C LYS A 35 -21.20 -14.87 -3.53
N HIS A 36 -20.60 -13.92 -2.82
CA HIS A 36 -20.08 -14.17 -1.47
C HIS A 36 -21.01 -13.68 -0.36
N GLN A 37 -22.03 -12.86 -0.69
CA GLN A 37 -23.03 -12.37 0.25
C GLN A 37 -22.42 -11.71 1.50
N HIS A 38 -21.29 -11.02 1.33
CA HIS A 38 -20.63 -10.31 2.42
C HIS A 38 -21.46 -9.11 2.90
N ASP A 39 -21.55 -8.92 4.22
CA ASP A 39 -22.17 -7.73 4.82
C ASP A 39 -21.43 -6.45 4.44
N VAL A 40 -20.10 -6.54 4.29
CA VAL A 40 -19.23 -5.48 3.78
C VAL A 40 -18.22 -6.09 2.82
N PHE A 41 -18.15 -5.56 1.60
CA PHE A 41 -17.21 -5.97 0.57
C PHE A 41 -16.07 -4.97 0.45
N PHE A 42 -14.84 -5.42 0.70
CA PHE A 42 -13.66 -4.57 0.63
C PHE A 42 -13.02 -4.67 -0.75
N ILE A 43 -12.73 -3.53 -1.39
CA ILE A 43 -11.93 -3.49 -2.61
C ILE A 43 -10.75 -2.55 -2.43
N GLY A 44 -9.53 -3.08 -2.60
CA GLY A 44 -8.30 -2.30 -2.69
C GLY A 44 -7.98 -1.94 -4.13
N ARG A 45 -7.75 -0.65 -4.40
CA ARG A 45 -7.28 -0.16 -5.70
C ARG A 45 -6.11 0.80 -5.54
N ASP A 46 -4.92 0.28 -5.82
CA ASP A 46 -3.68 1.05 -5.71
C ASP A 46 -3.67 2.30 -6.59
N ILE A 47 -3.22 3.41 -6.00
CA ILE A 47 -2.97 4.67 -6.70
C ILE A 47 -1.46 4.94 -6.66
N ASP A 48 -0.84 5.11 -7.81
CA ASP A 48 0.60 5.35 -7.93
C ASP A 48 1.02 6.82 -7.72
N SER A 49 0.08 7.67 -7.29
CA SER A 49 0.27 9.11 -7.21
C SER A 49 -0.21 9.65 -5.87
N HIS A 50 0.64 10.49 -5.28
CA HIS A 50 0.36 11.27 -4.08
C HIS A 50 -0.41 12.56 -4.39
N GLN A 51 -0.77 12.82 -5.66
CA GLN A 51 -1.50 14.03 -6.02
C GLN A 51 -2.97 13.91 -5.65
N ASP A 52 -3.43 14.79 -4.75
CA ASP A 52 -4.83 14.86 -4.30
C ASP A 52 -5.84 14.91 -5.45
N ALA A 53 -5.49 15.56 -6.57
CA ALA A 53 -6.34 15.62 -7.74
C ALA A 53 -6.60 14.23 -8.36
N GLN A 54 -5.58 13.36 -8.40
CA GLN A 54 -5.73 12.00 -8.90
C GLN A 54 -6.51 11.12 -7.91
N PHE A 55 -6.24 11.26 -6.61
CA PHE A 55 -7.04 10.59 -5.58
C PHE A 55 -8.51 10.97 -5.71
N THR A 56 -8.81 12.27 -5.76
CA THR A 56 -10.17 12.80 -5.89
C THR A 56 -10.84 12.30 -7.17
N LEU A 57 -10.16 12.37 -8.31
CA LEU A 57 -10.69 11.90 -9.58
C LEU A 57 -11.01 10.40 -9.54
N ARG A 58 -10.18 9.58 -8.89
CA ARG A 58 -10.40 8.14 -8.74
C ARG A 58 -11.53 7.83 -7.78
N ARG A 59 -11.54 8.47 -6.61
CA ARG A 59 -12.63 8.38 -5.64
C ARG A 59 -13.96 8.72 -6.32
N ASP A 60 -14.03 9.84 -7.03
CA ASP A 60 -15.26 10.30 -7.68
C ASP A 60 -15.67 9.41 -8.86
N HIS A 61 -14.70 8.80 -9.55
CA HIS A 61 -14.99 7.80 -10.59
C HIS A 61 -15.69 6.58 -10.01
N PHE A 62 -15.17 6.00 -8.93
CA PHE A 62 -15.75 4.80 -8.32
C PHE A 62 -17.01 5.10 -7.49
N ALA A 63 -17.10 6.28 -6.88
CA ALA A 63 -18.28 6.71 -6.12
C ALA A 63 -19.55 6.80 -7.01
N LYS A 64 -19.40 7.06 -8.32
CA LYS A 64 -20.51 7.08 -9.28
C LYS A 64 -21.19 5.73 -9.46
N GLU A 65 -20.51 4.64 -9.14
CA GLU A 65 -21.06 3.29 -9.33
C GLU A 65 -22.10 2.92 -8.26
N CYS A 66 -22.17 3.69 -7.17
CA CYS A 66 -23.16 3.59 -6.08
C CYS A 66 -23.47 2.14 -5.69
N ILE A 67 -22.44 1.38 -5.32
CA ILE A 67 -22.58 -0.03 -4.95
C ILE A 67 -22.78 -0.10 -3.44
N ASP A 68 -23.93 -0.60 -3.01
CA ASP A 68 -24.24 -0.79 -1.60
C ASP A 68 -23.29 -1.79 -0.94
N ASN A 69 -23.02 -1.59 0.35
CA ASN A 69 -22.16 -2.45 1.17
C ASN A 69 -20.72 -2.59 0.65
N LEU A 70 -20.26 -1.67 -0.21
CA LEU A 70 -18.91 -1.64 -0.72
C LEU A 70 -18.04 -0.63 0.05
N LEU A 71 -16.90 -1.09 0.55
CA LEU A 71 -15.83 -0.23 1.05
C LEU A 71 -14.67 -0.20 0.06
N LEU A 72 -14.45 0.97 -0.54
CA LEU A 72 -13.33 1.21 -1.46
C LEU A 72 -12.12 1.75 -0.69
N MET A 73 -11.01 1.03 -0.77
CA MET A 73 -9.70 1.45 -0.26
C MET A 73 -8.83 1.89 -1.44
N LEU A 74 -8.26 3.09 -1.35
CA LEU A 74 -7.36 3.65 -2.35
C LEU A 74 -5.95 3.82 -1.75
N PRO A 75 -5.20 2.73 -1.54
CA PRO A 75 -3.88 2.83 -0.96
C PRO A 75 -2.94 3.57 -1.91
N VAL A 76 -2.21 4.54 -1.38
CA VAL A 76 -1.11 5.19 -2.10
C VAL A 76 0.17 4.41 -1.81
N GLN A 77 0.73 3.78 -2.83
CA GLN A 77 2.01 3.07 -2.69
C GLN A 77 3.15 4.10 -2.63
N CYS A 78 3.73 4.26 -1.44
CA CYS A 78 4.84 5.19 -1.16
C CYS A 78 6.05 4.50 -0.54
N VAL A 79 6.13 3.17 -0.62
CA VAL A 79 7.21 2.41 0.04
C VAL A 79 8.57 2.78 -0.55
N GLU A 80 8.64 3.09 -1.84
CA GLU A 80 9.87 3.49 -2.50
C GLU A 80 10.47 4.78 -1.95
N HIS A 81 9.65 5.73 -1.49
CA HIS A 81 10.16 6.94 -0.84
C HIS A 81 10.79 6.64 0.51
N TRP A 82 10.26 5.67 1.24
CA TRP A 82 10.84 5.20 2.51
C TRP A 82 12.16 4.48 2.25
N LEU A 83 12.19 3.58 1.25
CA LEU A 83 13.41 2.89 0.82
C LEU A 83 14.48 3.87 0.34
N TRP A 84 14.10 4.94 -0.35
CA TRP A 84 15.04 5.97 -0.78
C TRP A 84 15.66 6.72 0.40
N LEU A 85 14.86 7.05 1.43
CA LEU A 85 15.38 7.64 2.66
C LEU A 85 16.39 6.71 3.34
N LEU A 86 16.11 5.41 3.41
CA LEU A 86 17.03 4.42 3.98
C LEU A 86 18.32 4.30 3.17
N LYS A 87 18.21 4.22 1.84
CA LYS A 87 19.38 4.19 0.94
C LYS A 87 20.24 5.45 1.13
N TYR A 88 19.61 6.62 1.24
CA TYR A 88 20.32 7.87 1.52
C TYR A 88 21.03 7.83 2.87
N ARG A 89 20.37 7.32 3.92
CA ARG A 89 20.94 7.18 5.26
C ARG A 89 22.18 6.28 5.27
N GLN A 90 22.10 5.12 4.63
CA GLN A 90 23.22 4.19 4.52
C GLN A 90 24.41 4.78 3.76
N GLY A 91 24.15 5.49 2.65
CA GLY A 91 25.20 6.17 1.89
C GLY A 91 25.75 7.43 2.55
N ASN A 92 25.03 8.02 3.51
CA ASN A 92 25.36 9.30 4.14
C ASN A 92 25.16 9.27 5.67
N PRO A 93 25.84 8.39 6.41
CA PRO A 93 25.56 8.15 7.83
C PRO A 93 25.82 9.37 8.72
N LYS A 94 26.70 10.29 8.29
CA LYS A 94 27.04 11.53 9.00
C LYS A 94 26.23 12.75 8.55
N SER A 95 25.35 12.59 7.55
CA SER A 95 24.58 13.72 7.03
C SER A 95 23.54 14.17 8.05
N THR A 96 23.56 15.47 8.36
CA THR A 96 22.52 16.15 9.15
C THR A 96 21.50 16.86 8.26
N LYS A 97 21.65 16.79 6.93
CA LYS A 97 20.77 17.46 5.98
C LYS A 97 19.35 16.91 6.09
N ASN A 98 18.39 17.82 6.13
CA ASN A 98 16.98 17.45 6.02
C ASN A 98 16.66 17.24 4.53
N VAL A 99 16.45 16.00 4.12
CA VAL A 99 16.08 15.65 2.75
C VAL A 99 14.59 15.37 2.68
N SER A 100 13.91 15.95 1.69
CA SER A 100 12.48 15.74 1.45
C SER A 100 12.32 14.99 0.12
N PHE A 101 12.19 13.66 0.20
CA PHE A 101 12.01 12.83 -1.00
C PHE A 101 10.53 12.59 -1.34
N HIS A 102 9.61 12.76 -0.38
CA HIS A 102 8.18 12.53 -0.57
C HIS A 102 7.53 13.45 -1.61
N MET A 103 8.16 14.59 -1.91
CA MET A 103 7.71 15.52 -2.97
C MET A 103 8.09 15.06 -4.38
N HIS A 104 8.87 14.00 -4.53
CA HIS A 104 9.27 13.48 -5.83
C HIS A 104 8.25 12.47 -6.38
N PRO A 105 8.06 12.41 -7.71
CA PRO A 105 7.25 11.37 -8.34
C PRO A 105 7.76 9.97 -8.00
N ASN A 106 6.85 8.99 -7.86
CA ASN A 106 7.22 7.61 -7.52
C ASN A 106 8.21 7.00 -8.54
N LYS A 107 8.05 7.32 -9.83
CA LYS A 107 9.02 6.93 -10.88
C LYS A 107 10.45 7.33 -10.56
N LYS A 108 10.65 8.54 -10.01
CA LYS A 108 11.96 9.01 -9.58
C LYS A 108 12.45 8.22 -8.37
N ALA A 109 11.59 7.95 -7.39
CA ALA A 109 11.95 7.13 -6.25
C ALA A 109 12.40 5.72 -6.68
N LYS A 110 11.67 5.09 -7.61
CA LYS A 110 12.04 3.78 -8.18
C LYS A 110 13.39 3.82 -8.88
N LEU A 111 13.62 4.83 -9.73
CA LEU A 111 14.91 5.00 -10.42
C LEU A 111 16.07 5.16 -9.42
N GLU A 112 15.86 5.91 -8.35
CA GLU A 112 16.90 6.20 -7.35
C GLU A 112 17.18 5.02 -6.43
N VAL A 113 16.15 4.24 -6.09
CA VAL A 113 16.29 3.04 -5.26
C VAL A 113 16.88 1.88 -6.07
N TYR A 114 16.28 1.58 -7.24
CA TYR A 114 16.52 0.35 -7.99
C TYR A 114 17.35 0.53 -9.25
N GLY A 115 17.61 1.78 -9.69
CA GLY A 115 18.31 2.06 -10.95
C GLY A 115 17.42 2.01 -12.20
N GLN A 116 16.12 1.72 -12.05
CA GLN A 116 15.15 1.67 -13.15
C GLN A 116 13.72 1.94 -12.67
N GLU A 117 12.84 2.42 -13.56
CA GLU A 117 11.45 2.77 -13.22
C GLU A 117 10.56 1.57 -12.93
N ASP A 118 10.79 0.43 -13.59
CA ASP A 118 9.97 -0.78 -13.47
C ASP A 118 10.87 -2.00 -13.19
N PRO A 119 11.42 -2.11 -11.97
CA PRO A 119 12.34 -3.19 -11.65
C PRO A 119 11.59 -4.53 -11.54
N PRO A 120 12.11 -5.61 -12.16
CA PRO A 120 11.61 -6.94 -11.92
C PRO A 120 12.02 -7.40 -10.51
N ASN A 121 11.31 -8.40 -9.97
CA ASN A 121 11.46 -8.84 -8.58
C ASN A 121 12.87 -9.33 -8.25
N GLU A 122 13.57 -9.91 -9.23
CA GLU A 122 14.94 -10.37 -9.11
C GLU A 122 15.92 -9.22 -8.82
N ILE A 123 15.56 -7.99 -9.19
CA ILE A 123 16.35 -6.77 -8.92
C ILE A 123 15.85 -6.05 -7.67
N SER A 124 14.54 -5.91 -7.50
CA SER A 124 13.98 -5.15 -6.38
C SER A 124 14.14 -5.89 -5.04
N ASN A 125 13.86 -7.20 -4.98
CA ASN A 125 13.85 -7.95 -3.71
C ASN A 125 15.20 -7.90 -2.98
N PRO A 126 16.36 -8.15 -3.62
CA PRO A 126 17.64 -8.08 -2.92
C PRO A 126 17.94 -6.69 -2.35
N ILE A 127 17.53 -5.63 -3.05
CA ILE A 127 17.73 -4.23 -2.61
C ILE A 127 16.81 -3.94 -1.41
N VAL A 128 15.55 -4.35 -1.47
CA VAL A 128 14.61 -4.20 -0.35
C VAL A 128 15.12 -4.95 0.88
N ASP A 129 15.58 -6.19 0.71
CA ASP A 129 16.13 -7.00 1.80
C ASP A 129 17.34 -6.33 2.45
N ASP A 130 18.26 -5.80 1.64
CA ASP A 130 19.45 -5.12 2.15
C ASP A 130 19.11 -3.83 2.92
N LEU A 131 18.22 -3.01 2.36
CA LEU A 131 17.74 -1.78 3.01
C LEU A 131 16.97 -2.08 4.30
N SER A 132 16.25 -3.20 4.36
CA SER A 132 15.44 -3.61 5.52
C SER A 132 16.26 -4.20 6.67
N LYS A 133 17.50 -4.67 6.42
CA LYS A 133 18.35 -5.23 7.49
C LYS A 133 18.83 -4.19 8.49
N GLN A 134 18.99 -2.94 8.07
CA GLN A 134 19.48 -1.84 8.90
C GLN A 134 18.40 -0.78 9.12
N PHE A 135 17.16 -1.25 9.26
CA PHE A 135 15.97 -0.41 9.30
C PHE A 135 15.91 0.40 10.61
N ASP A 136 16.41 1.63 10.56
CA ASP A 136 16.34 2.60 11.67
C ASP A 136 14.96 3.27 11.68
N ILE A 137 14.01 2.64 12.39
CA ILE A 137 12.62 3.08 12.51
C ILE A 137 12.57 4.53 13.03
N THR A 138 13.27 4.81 14.13
CA THR A 138 13.25 6.13 14.78
C THR A 138 13.74 7.23 13.85
N TRP A 139 14.81 6.96 13.10
CA TRP A 139 15.29 7.91 12.12
C TRP A 139 14.28 8.11 10.99
N LEU A 140 13.70 7.04 10.45
CA LEU A 140 12.73 7.13 9.36
C LEU A 140 11.46 7.88 9.77
N GLU A 141 10.94 7.65 10.98
CA GLU A 141 9.83 8.41 11.56
C GLU A 141 10.13 9.90 11.66
N SER A 142 11.37 10.26 12.01
CA SER A 142 11.78 11.66 12.11
C SER A 142 11.85 12.39 10.76
N ARG A 143 11.91 11.64 9.64
CA ARG A 143 12.10 12.18 8.28
C ARG A 143 10.90 11.99 7.36
N SER A 144 9.98 11.10 7.68
CA SER A 144 8.84 10.75 6.85
C SER A 144 7.55 10.77 7.67
N GLU A 145 6.72 11.78 7.42
CA GLU A 145 5.41 11.89 8.05
C GLU A 145 4.50 10.72 7.68
N SER A 146 4.51 10.28 6.42
CA SER A 146 3.72 9.14 5.96
C SER A 146 4.16 7.84 6.63
N PHE A 147 5.47 7.63 6.79
CA PHE A 147 5.99 6.47 7.51
C PHE A 147 5.61 6.52 8.98
N ARG A 148 5.79 7.66 9.65
CA ARG A 148 5.40 7.83 11.05
C ARG A 148 3.90 7.58 11.26
N HIS A 149 3.05 8.04 10.35
CA HIS A 149 1.62 7.76 10.38
C HIS A 149 1.34 6.25 10.24
N PHE A 150 1.94 5.62 9.24
CA PHE A 150 1.84 4.17 9.04
C PHE A 150 2.33 3.37 10.26
N HIS A 151 3.49 3.69 10.80
CA HIS A 151 4.07 2.99 11.95
C HIS A 151 3.16 3.09 13.18
N LYS A 152 2.56 4.27 13.43
CA LYS A 152 1.56 4.43 14.50
C LYS A 152 0.33 3.55 14.28
N GLN A 153 -0.17 3.45 13.05
CA GLN A 153 -1.30 2.58 12.73
C GLN A 153 -0.96 1.11 12.97
N VAL A 154 0.24 0.66 12.57
CA VAL A 154 0.73 -0.70 12.82
C VAL A 154 0.83 -0.97 14.32
N LEU A 155 1.44 -0.07 15.10
CA LEU A 155 1.54 -0.23 16.55
C LEU A 155 0.17 -0.29 17.23
N ALA A 156 -0.77 0.56 16.81
CA ALA A 156 -2.14 0.54 17.33
C ALA A 156 -2.86 -0.78 16.99
N PHE A 157 -2.71 -1.26 15.76
CA PHE A 157 -3.25 -2.55 15.34
C PHE A 157 -2.67 -3.71 16.16
N LEU A 158 -1.35 -3.75 16.33
CA LEU A 158 -0.67 -4.81 17.10
C LEU A 158 -1.11 -4.79 18.58
N ALA A 159 -1.23 -3.60 19.18
CA ALA A 159 -1.70 -3.48 20.56
C ALA A 159 -3.13 -4.01 20.72
N ALA A 160 -4.03 -3.67 19.79
CA ALA A 160 -5.40 -4.18 19.78
C ALA A 160 -5.46 -5.69 19.54
N TYR A 161 -4.57 -6.23 18.70
CA TYR A 161 -4.52 -7.66 18.43
C TYR A 161 -4.03 -8.45 19.64
N SER A 162 -2.95 -7.99 20.30
CA SER A 162 -2.46 -8.60 21.53
C SER A 162 -3.50 -8.58 22.66
N SER A 163 -4.30 -7.52 22.79
CA SER A 163 -5.37 -7.47 23.79
C SER A 163 -6.52 -8.44 23.50
N VAL A 164 -6.86 -8.64 22.21
CA VAL A 164 -7.89 -9.61 21.80
C VAL A 164 -7.42 -11.04 22.03
N GLU A 165 -6.13 -11.32 21.82
CA GLU A 165 -5.56 -12.64 22.09
C GLU A 165 -5.52 -12.96 23.59
N SER A 166 -5.19 -12.00 24.46
CA SER A 166 -5.26 -12.14 25.92
C SER A 166 -6.70 -12.38 26.42
N GLU A 167 -7.69 -11.66 25.88
CA GLU A 167 -9.11 -11.86 26.22
C GLU A 167 -9.65 -13.23 25.74
N LEU A 168 -9.17 -13.74 24.61
CA LEU A 168 -9.55 -15.05 24.09
C LEU A 168 -8.86 -16.23 24.81
N LEU A 169 -7.70 -15.98 25.43
CA LEU A 169 -6.95 -16.98 26.21
C LEU A 169 -7.26 -16.96 27.71
N GLY A 170 -8.07 -16.02 28.18
CA GLY A 170 -8.59 -16.00 29.55
C GLY A 170 -7.55 -15.64 30.60
N GLU A 171 -6.65 -14.70 30.29
CA GLU A 171 -5.81 -14.01 31.29
C GLU A 171 -6.41 -12.67 31.74
#